data_AF-A0A2N9XIP0-F1
#
_entry.id   AF-A0A2N9XIP0-F1
#
_cell.length_a   1.000
_cell.length_b   1.000
_cell.length_c   1.000
_cell.angle_alpha   90.00
_cell.angle_beta   90.00
_cell.angle_gamma   90.00
#
_symmetry.space_group_name_H-M   'P 1'
#
loop_
_entity.id
_entity.type
_entity.pdbx_description
1 polymer ?
#
loop_
_entity_poly.entity_id
_entity_poly.type
_entity_poly.pdbx_seq_one_letter_code
_entity_poly.pdbx_strand_id
1 'polypeptide(L)'
;MNPQPVTTAVQRPKLTPPNGANKVLLHSCCAPCSGEVMEAMLAAGIDYTIYFYNPNIHPKKEYEIRKDENKAFAEKFNIPFIDADYDMDNWFERAKGMEFEPERGIRCTMCFDMRFERTALYAHENGFPVITSSLGISRWKNMQQINDCGKRAAEKYPDLTYWDYNWRKGGGSQRMIEISKREQFYQQEYCGCAYSLRDSNAWRREHGRETIKIGTKYYGVEDEA
;
A
#
# COMPACT_ATOMS: atom_id res chain seq x y z
N MET A 1 -10.79 29.59 -2.14
CA MET A 1 -10.83 28.28 -1.46
C MET A 1 -10.94 27.25 -2.56
N ASN A 2 -9.95 26.38 -2.75
CA ASN A 2 -10.13 25.24 -3.65
C ASN A 2 -11.28 24.39 -3.10
N PRO A 3 -12.24 23.96 -3.93
CA PRO A 3 -13.30 23.08 -3.46
C PRO A 3 -12.65 21.85 -2.83
N GLN A 4 -13.12 21.47 -1.64
CA GLN A 4 -12.70 20.23 -1.00
C GLN A 4 -12.95 19.09 -1.98
N PRO A 5 -11.97 18.19 -2.20
CA PRO A 5 -12.13 17.07 -3.09
C PRO A 5 -13.40 16.28 -2.75
N VAL A 6 -14.25 16.03 -3.74
CA VAL A 6 -15.46 15.24 -3.53
C VAL A 6 -15.05 13.77 -3.39
N THR A 7 -15.03 13.28 -2.16
CA THR A 7 -14.93 11.83 -1.90
C THR A 7 -16.27 11.17 -2.21
N THR A 8 -16.30 9.84 -2.33
CA THR A 8 -17.58 9.15 -2.55
C THR A 8 -18.51 9.40 -1.36
N ALA A 9 -19.73 9.87 -1.65
CA ALA A 9 -20.76 10.13 -0.66
C ALA A 9 -21.32 8.83 -0.08
N VAL A 10 -20.71 8.35 1.02
CA VAL A 10 -21.14 7.17 1.77
C VAL A 10 -21.04 7.45 3.27
N GLN A 11 -21.82 6.74 4.08
CA GLN A 11 -21.68 6.78 5.53
C GLN A 11 -20.38 6.09 5.94
N ARG A 12 -19.45 6.84 6.54
CA ARG A 12 -18.15 6.32 6.99
C ARG A 12 -18.09 6.24 8.51
N PRO A 13 -17.37 5.27 9.08
CA PRO A 13 -17.07 5.30 10.50
C PRO A 13 -16.27 6.56 10.85
N LYS A 14 -16.49 7.11 12.05
CA LYS A 14 -15.62 8.18 12.55
C LYS A 14 -14.21 7.63 12.72
N LEU A 15 -13.25 8.25 12.04
CA LEU A 15 -11.84 7.94 12.17
C LEU A 15 -11.18 8.97 13.09
N THR A 16 -10.47 8.48 14.09
CA THR A 16 -9.67 9.31 15.00
C THR A 16 -8.29 8.67 15.10
N PRO A 17 -7.21 9.36 14.69
CA PRO A 17 -5.85 8.89 14.96
C PRO A 17 -5.62 8.72 16.47
N PRO A 18 -4.72 7.82 16.88
CA PRO A 18 -4.42 7.61 18.29
C PRO A 18 -3.86 8.89 18.95
N ASN A 19 -3.99 8.96 20.28
CA ASN A 19 -3.42 10.03 21.12
C ASN A 19 -3.87 11.46 20.76
N GLY A 20 -5.00 11.61 20.07
CA GLY A 20 -5.50 12.93 19.63
C GLY A 20 -4.64 13.57 18.53
N ALA A 21 -3.80 12.79 17.86
CA ALA A 21 -2.97 13.27 16.78
C ALA A 21 -3.82 13.76 15.60
N ASN A 22 -3.32 14.80 14.94
CA ASN A 22 -3.95 15.42 13.76
C ASN A 22 -3.22 15.09 12.46
N LYS A 23 -1.93 14.71 12.52
CA LYS A 23 -1.06 14.48 11.38
C LYS A 23 -0.64 13.02 11.28
N VAL A 24 -0.84 12.40 10.11
CA VAL A 24 -0.55 10.97 9.87
C VAL A 24 0.32 10.77 8.63
N LEU A 25 1.33 9.92 8.72
CA LEU A 25 2.05 9.43 7.56
C LEU A 25 1.47 8.07 7.12
N LEU A 26 0.88 8.02 5.94
CA LEU A 26 0.28 6.81 5.37
C LEU A 26 1.28 6.11 4.45
N HIS A 27 1.82 4.97 4.87
CA HIS A 27 2.58 4.10 3.97
C HIS A 27 1.67 3.53 2.88
N SER A 28 2.08 3.69 1.62
CA SER A 28 1.41 3.14 0.44
C SER A 28 2.39 2.42 -0.50
N CYS A 29 1.87 1.48 -1.29
CA CYS A 29 2.63 0.80 -2.34
C CYS A 29 1.87 0.62 -3.66
N CYS A 30 0.61 1.06 -3.74
CA CYS A 30 -0.20 1.08 -4.96
C CYS A 30 -1.57 1.75 -4.75
N ALA A 31 -2.19 2.22 -5.85
CA ALA A 31 -3.48 2.92 -5.82
C ALA A 31 -4.68 2.07 -5.38
N PRO A 32 -4.86 0.80 -5.85
CA PRO A 32 -5.96 -0.03 -5.37
C PRO A 32 -5.97 -0.17 -3.84
N CYS A 33 -4.83 -0.46 -3.20
CA CYS A 33 -4.81 -0.63 -1.75
C CYS A 33 -5.02 0.67 -0.98
N SER A 34 -4.60 1.83 -1.51
CA SER A 34 -4.74 3.10 -0.80
C SER A 34 -6.02 3.86 -1.11
N GLY A 35 -6.74 3.54 -2.20
CA GLY A 35 -7.87 4.34 -2.69
C GLY A 35 -8.93 4.63 -1.63
N GLU A 36 -9.48 3.58 -1.02
CA GLU A 36 -10.46 3.75 0.06
C GLU A 36 -9.85 4.37 1.32
N VAL A 37 -8.59 4.07 1.65
CA VAL A 37 -7.92 4.64 2.82
C VAL A 37 -7.78 6.16 2.67
N MET A 38 -7.37 6.61 1.49
CA MET A 38 -7.25 8.03 1.15
C MET A 38 -8.60 8.75 1.23
N GLU A 39 -9.64 8.21 0.61
CA GLU A 39 -10.98 8.81 0.69
C GLU A 39 -11.52 8.82 2.12
N ALA A 40 -11.30 7.75 2.89
CA ALA A 40 -11.79 7.67 4.26
C ALA A 40 -11.09 8.69 5.18
N MET A 41 -9.76 8.86 5.05
CA MET A 41 -9.00 9.85 5.81
C MET A 41 -9.38 11.29 5.44
N LEU A 42 -9.59 11.57 4.15
CA LEU A 42 -10.09 12.88 3.68
C LEU A 42 -11.48 13.19 4.23
N ALA A 43 -12.41 12.24 4.12
CA ALA A 43 -13.78 12.40 4.62
C ALA A 43 -13.83 12.59 6.13
N ALA A 44 -12.85 12.05 6.87
CA ALA A 44 -12.68 12.25 8.30
C ALA A 44 -11.96 13.58 8.66
N GLY A 45 -11.48 14.34 7.67
CA GLY A 45 -10.75 15.59 7.89
C GLY A 45 -9.36 15.39 8.53
N ILE A 46 -8.75 14.22 8.36
CA ILE A 46 -7.41 13.92 8.89
C ILE A 46 -6.38 14.62 7.99
N ASP A 47 -5.39 15.29 8.58
CA ASP A 47 -4.21 15.78 7.85
C ASP A 47 -3.25 14.60 7.66
N TYR A 48 -2.99 14.22 6.41
CA TYR A 48 -2.10 13.11 6.13
C TYR A 48 -1.30 13.30 4.86
N THR A 49 -0.15 12.62 4.84
CA THR A 49 0.77 12.57 3.71
C THR A 49 0.97 11.12 3.30
N ILE A 50 1.03 10.87 2.00
CA ILE A 50 1.39 9.55 1.47
C ILE A 50 2.90 9.40 1.48
N TYR A 51 3.37 8.29 2.02
CA TYR A 51 4.74 7.82 1.87
C TYR A 51 4.74 6.60 0.97
N PHE A 52 5.10 6.78 -0.30
CA PHE A 52 5.20 5.67 -1.25
C PHE A 52 6.58 5.05 -1.14
N TYR A 53 6.63 3.84 -0.60
CA TYR A 53 7.89 3.11 -0.48
C TYR A 53 7.67 1.62 -0.63
N ASN A 54 8.13 1.09 -1.74
CA ASN A 54 8.20 -0.33 -1.94
C ASN A 54 9.33 -0.70 -2.92
N PRO A 55 10.57 -0.84 -2.41
CA PRO A 55 11.73 -1.15 -3.23
C PRO A 55 11.67 -2.55 -3.84
N ASN A 56 10.75 -3.40 -3.37
CA ASN A 56 10.63 -4.77 -3.86
C ASN A 56 9.89 -4.92 -5.18
N ILE A 57 9.17 -3.88 -5.63
CA ILE A 57 8.31 -4.02 -6.81
C ILE A 57 9.22 -4.33 -7.99
N HIS A 58 8.94 -5.40 -8.71
CA HIS A 58 9.77 -5.90 -9.78
C HIS A 58 8.88 -6.45 -10.88
N PRO A 59 9.19 -6.19 -12.16
CA PRO A 59 10.28 -5.36 -12.67
C PRO A 59 9.99 -3.85 -12.53
N LYS A 60 10.96 -3.01 -12.94
CA LYS A 60 10.85 -1.53 -12.90
C LYS A 60 9.56 -0.98 -13.51
N LYS A 61 9.09 -1.56 -14.62
CA LYS A 61 7.81 -1.18 -15.26
C LYS A 61 6.62 -1.30 -14.30
N GLU A 62 6.58 -2.34 -13.48
CA GLU A 62 5.52 -2.52 -12.47
C GLU A 62 5.60 -1.44 -11.38
N TYR A 63 6.83 -1.08 -10.96
CA TYR A 63 7.06 -0.05 -9.96
C TYR A 63 6.56 1.31 -10.46
N GLU A 64 6.93 1.68 -11.69
CA GLU A 64 6.51 2.93 -12.32
C GLU A 64 4.98 3.02 -12.44
N ILE A 65 4.31 2.00 -12.96
CA ILE A 65 2.84 1.98 -13.06
C ILE A 65 2.19 2.16 -11.69
N ARG A 66 2.59 1.37 -10.69
CA ARG A 66 1.99 1.42 -9.34
C ARG A 66 2.25 2.76 -8.65
N LYS A 67 3.42 3.36 -8.88
CA LYS A 67 3.80 4.65 -8.32
C LYS A 67 3.01 5.78 -8.96
N ASP A 68 3.07 5.88 -10.28
CA ASP A 68 2.51 7.00 -11.04
C ASP A 68 0.99 7.03 -10.89
N GLU A 69 0.34 5.87 -10.88
CA GLU A 69 -1.09 5.76 -10.60
C GLU A 69 -1.44 6.19 -9.17
N ASN A 70 -0.62 5.82 -8.17
CA ASN A 70 -0.86 6.22 -6.79
C ASN A 70 -0.66 7.72 -6.57
N LYS A 71 0.37 8.28 -7.20
CA LYS A 71 0.67 9.71 -7.19
C LYS A 71 -0.44 10.51 -7.88
N ALA A 72 -0.85 10.10 -9.09
CA ALA A 72 -1.93 10.76 -9.81
C ALA A 72 -3.24 10.75 -9.02
N PHE A 73 -3.56 9.63 -8.35
CA PHE A 73 -4.74 9.60 -7.47
C PHE A 73 -4.58 10.52 -6.26
N ALA A 74 -3.42 10.59 -5.62
CA ALA A 74 -3.18 11.52 -4.51
C ALA A 74 -3.32 13.00 -4.94
N GLU A 75 -2.79 13.35 -6.12
CA GLU A 75 -2.87 14.67 -6.72
C GLU A 75 -4.33 15.12 -6.97
N LYS A 76 -5.21 14.21 -7.41
CA LYS A 76 -6.66 14.51 -7.59
C LYS A 76 -7.33 15.05 -6.32
N PHE A 77 -6.83 14.66 -5.14
CA PHE A 77 -7.36 15.11 -3.86
C PHE A 77 -6.45 16.11 -3.14
N ASN A 78 -5.42 16.65 -3.81
CA ASN A 78 -4.43 17.55 -3.20
C ASN A 78 -3.75 16.96 -1.95
N ILE A 79 -3.54 15.64 -1.93
CA ILE A 79 -2.84 14.96 -0.83
C ILE A 79 -1.33 15.05 -1.07
N PRO A 80 -0.52 15.50 -0.10
CA PRO A 80 0.94 15.47 -0.21
C PRO A 80 1.46 14.04 -0.44
N PHE A 81 2.41 13.88 -1.36
CA PHE A 81 2.95 12.59 -1.76
C PHE A 81 4.48 12.61 -1.75
N ILE A 82 5.06 11.70 -0.98
CA ILE A 82 6.51 11.49 -0.88
C ILE A 82 6.86 10.21 -1.63
N ASP A 83 7.67 10.34 -2.67
CA ASP A 83 8.24 9.24 -3.44
C ASP A 83 9.60 8.90 -2.85
N ALA A 84 9.70 7.77 -2.14
CA ALA A 84 10.94 7.32 -1.53
C ALA A 84 11.75 6.41 -2.46
N ASP A 85 13.05 6.33 -2.21
CA ASP A 85 14.03 5.68 -3.09
C ASP A 85 13.68 4.24 -3.48
N TYR A 86 13.85 3.93 -4.76
CA TYR A 86 13.67 2.58 -5.31
C TYR A 86 14.94 1.73 -5.15
N ASP A 87 15.33 1.46 -3.90
CA ASP A 87 16.54 0.73 -3.53
C ASP A 87 16.37 -0.81 -3.66
N MET A 88 16.28 -1.28 -4.90
CA MET A 88 16.09 -2.71 -5.22
C MET A 88 17.24 -3.59 -4.73
N ASP A 89 18.47 -3.12 -4.86
CA ASP A 89 19.67 -3.93 -4.58
C ASP A 89 19.73 -4.31 -3.10
N ASN A 90 19.50 -3.35 -2.21
CA ASN A 90 19.37 -3.60 -0.77
C ASN A 90 18.22 -4.57 -0.45
N TRP A 91 17.10 -4.48 -1.16
CA TRP A 91 16.01 -5.46 -0.98
C TRP A 91 16.45 -6.87 -1.36
N PHE A 92 17.14 -7.05 -2.48
CA PHE A 92 17.66 -8.36 -2.90
C PHE A 92 18.72 -8.90 -1.95
N GLU A 93 19.61 -8.04 -1.46
CA GLU A 93 20.61 -8.40 -0.45
C GLU A 93 19.95 -8.94 0.83
N ARG A 94 18.93 -8.25 1.35
CA ARG A 94 18.17 -8.70 2.53
C ARG A 94 17.32 -9.95 2.27
N ALA A 95 16.90 -10.18 1.04
CA ALA A 95 16.09 -11.34 0.64
C ALA A 95 16.91 -12.61 0.38
N LYS A 96 18.25 -12.52 0.36
CA LYS A 96 19.13 -13.66 0.11
C LYS A 96 18.89 -14.78 1.12
N GLY A 97 18.71 -16.00 0.62
CA GLY A 97 18.35 -17.17 1.41
C GLY A 97 16.85 -17.32 1.69
N MET A 98 16.01 -16.37 1.26
CA MET A 98 14.54 -16.42 1.39
C MET A 98 13.82 -16.53 0.04
N GLU A 99 14.53 -16.92 -1.02
CA GLU A 99 14.04 -16.92 -2.40
C GLU A 99 12.87 -17.88 -2.61
N PHE A 100 12.80 -18.96 -1.84
CA PHE A 100 11.77 -20.00 -1.92
C PHE A 100 10.79 -20.01 -0.75
N GLU A 101 10.89 -19.03 0.16
CA GLU A 101 9.91 -18.87 1.22
C GLU A 101 8.52 -18.60 0.63
N PRO A 102 7.44 -19.15 1.22
CA PRO A 102 6.09 -18.92 0.71
C PRO A 102 5.66 -17.47 0.97
N GLU A 103 4.65 -17.00 0.23
CA GLU A 103 3.96 -15.76 0.61
C GLU A 103 3.40 -15.88 2.03
N ARG A 104 3.42 -14.76 2.78
CA ARG A 104 3.12 -14.70 4.22
C ARG A 104 4.16 -15.40 5.11
N GLY A 105 5.23 -15.95 4.55
CA GLY A 105 6.40 -16.45 5.28
C GLY A 105 7.37 -15.34 5.69
N ILE A 106 8.58 -15.74 6.14
CA ILE A 106 9.59 -14.83 6.69
C ILE A 106 10.05 -13.75 5.69
N ARG A 107 10.08 -14.06 4.39
CA ARG A 107 10.37 -13.07 3.34
C ARG A 107 9.40 -11.89 3.38
N CYS A 108 8.11 -12.15 3.60
CA CYS A 108 7.12 -11.08 3.71
C CYS A 108 7.35 -10.24 4.96
N THR A 109 7.71 -10.85 6.10
CA THR A 109 8.10 -10.14 7.32
C THR A 109 9.29 -9.21 7.06
N MET A 110 10.40 -9.74 6.53
CA MET A 110 11.58 -8.94 6.17
C MET A 110 11.21 -7.78 5.25
N CYS A 111 10.39 -8.05 4.22
CA CYS A 111 9.98 -7.05 3.27
C CYS A 111 9.13 -5.94 3.90
N PHE A 112 8.25 -6.27 4.84
CA PHE A 112 7.44 -5.27 5.54
C PHE A 112 8.28 -4.51 6.57
N ASP A 113 9.18 -5.18 7.30
CA ASP A 113 10.12 -4.53 8.22
C ASP A 113 10.92 -3.45 7.49
N MET A 114 11.56 -3.77 6.36
CA MET A 114 12.31 -2.78 5.57
C MET A 114 11.45 -1.56 5.19
N ARG A 115 10.18 -1.77 4.82
CA ARG A 115 9.27 -0.69 4.44
C ARG A 115 8.87 0.18 5.62
N PHE A 116 8.51 -0.45 6.74
CA PHE A 116 8.09 0.25 7.94
C PHE A 116 9.25 0.93 8.65
N GLU A 117 10.46 0.36 8.62
CA GLU A 117 11.67 1.00 9.15
C GLU A 117 11.93 2.35 8.48
N ARG A 118 11.88 2.42 7.15
CA ARG A 118 12.03 3.67 6.41
C ARG A 118 10.86 4.63 6.63
N THR A 119 9.63 4.11 6.71
CA THR A 119 8.44 4.93 6.99
C THR A 119 8.52 5.57 8.37
N ALA A 120 8.93 4.79 9.39
CA ALA A 120 9.06 5.27 10.77
C ALA A 120 10.20 6.29 10.91
N LEU A 121 11.35 6.04 10.27
CA LEU A 121 12.45 7.00 10.22
C LEU A 121 12.00 8.33 9.62
N TYR A 122 11.36 8.29 8.44
CA TYR A 122 10.87 9.52 7.79
C TYR A 122 9.84 10.25 8.67
N ALA A 123 8.92 9.50 9.29
CA ALA A 123 7.92 10.07 10.19
C ALA A 123 8.56 10.82 11.36
N HIS A 124 9.52 10.19 12.04
CA HIS A 124 10.27 10.79 13.14
C HIS A 124 11.02 12.06 12.71
N GLU A 125 11.78 11.99 11.61
CA GLU A 125 12.58 13.12 11.10
C GLU A 125 11.72 14.31 10.62
N ASN A 126 10.46 14.07 10.24
CA ASN A 126 9.56 15.07 9.65
C ASN A 126 8.35 15.41 10.54
N GLY A 127 8.40 15.03 11.82
CA GLY A 127 7.40 15.40 12.83
C GLY A 127 6.00 14.84 12.55
N PHE A 128 5.91 13.59 12.10
CA PHE A 128 4.64 12.85 12.05
C PHE A 128 4.49 12.01 13.33
N PRO A 129 3.52 12.29 14.21
CA PRO A 129 3.34 11.55 15.45
C PRO A 129 2.71 10.16 15.24
N VAL A 130 2.16 9.90 14.06
CA VAL A 130 1.45 8.66 13.74
C VAL A 130 1.84 8.16 12.35
N ILE A 131 2.15 6.86 12.26
CA ILE A 131 2.21 6.13 10.99
C ILE A 131 1.08 5.11 10.88
N THR A 132 0.61 4.87 9.67
CA THR A 132 -0.30 3.76 9.35
C THR A 132 -0.01 3.21 7.96
N SER A 133 -0.75 2.19 7.51
CA SER A 133 -0.48 1.52 6.25
C SER A 133 -1.74 1.10 5.51
N SER A 134 -1.74 1.30 4.19
CA SER A 134 -2.76 0.75 3.29
C SER A 134 -2.59 -0.75 3.04
N LEU A 135 -1.44 -1.35 3.40
CA LEU A 135 -1.18 -2.78 3.21
C LEU A 135 -2.26 -3.66 3.85
N GLY A 136 -2.79 -3.22 5.00
CA GLY A 136 -3.81 -3.94 5.77
C GLY A 136 -5.12 -4.16 5.03
N ILE A 137 -5.47 -3.37 4.01
CA ILE A 137 -6.76 -3.52 3.31
C ILE A 137 -6.83 -4.79 2.45
N SER A 138 -5.68 -5.28 1.96
CA SER A 138 -5.65 -6.41 1.03
C SER A 138 -5.90 -7.73 1.76
N ARG A 139 -6.98 -8.44 1.42
CA ARG A 139 -7.28 -9.79 1.98
C ARG A 139 -6.19 -10.83 1.76
N TRP A 140 -5.33 -10.61 0.77
CA TRP A 140 -4.25 -11.53 0.41
C TRP A 140 -3.07 -11.46 1.37
N LYS A 141 -2.95 -10.38 2.14
CA LYS A 141 -1.86 -10.19 3.11
C LYS A 141 -2.28 -10.61 4.52
N ASN A 142 -1.33 -11.12 5.29
CA ASN A 142 -1.53 -11.39 6.71
C ASN A 142 -1.49 -10.05 7.49
N MET A 143 -2.64 -9.66 8.05
CA MET A 143 -2.79 -8.38 8.74
C MET A 143 -1.99 -8.33 10.04
N GLN A 144 -1.92 -9.44 10.78
CA GLN A 144 -1.13 -9.51 12.01
C GLN A 144 0.35 -9.31 11.69
N GLN A 145 0.85 -10.01 10.67
CA GLN A 145 2.24 -9.86 10.20
C GLN A 145 2.56 -8.41 9.84
N ILE A 146 1.68 -7.71 9.10
CA ILE A 146 1.85 -6.29 8.76
C ILE A 146 1.89 -5.44 10.04
N ASN A 147 0.93 -5.64 10.94
CA ASN A 147 0.81 -4.84 12.15
C ASN A 147 2.01 -5.03 13.09
N ASP A 148 2.53 -6.25 13.20
CA ASP A 148 3.72 -6.53 14.01
C ASP A 148 4.96 -5.81 13.45
N CYS A 149 5.12 -5.76 12.12
CA CYS A 149 6.22 -5.01 11.49
C CYS A 149 6.06 -3.50 11.73
N GLY A 150 4.84 -2.96 11.60
CA GLY A 150 4.55 -1.55 11.85
C GLY A 150 4.81 -1.15 13.31
N LYS A 151 4.40 -1.98 14.28
CA LYS A 151 4.65 -1.78 15.71
C LYS A 151 6.15 -1.79 16.02
N ARG A 152 6.88 -2.83 15.59
CA ARG A 152 8.34 -2.92 15.78
C ARG A 152 9.09 -1.72 15.20
N ALA A 153 8.65 -1.18 14.06
CA ALA A 153 9.28 -0.01 13.47
C ALA A 153 9.00 1.27 14.26
N ALA A 154 7.76 1.47 14.71
CA ALA A 154 7.38 2.63 15.52
C ALA A 154 8.02 2.62 16.91
N GLU A 155 8.14 1.46 17.55
CA GLU A 155 8.75 1.28 18.89
C GLU A 155 10.21 1.77 18.98
N LYS A 156 10.88 1.96 17.85
CA LYS A 156 12.23 2.55 17.79
C LYS A 156 12.24 4.06 18.11
N TYR A 157 11.09 4.73 18.09
CA TYR A 157 10.95 6.18 18.26
C TYR A 157 9.88 6.49 19.32
N PRO A 158 10.21 7.17 20.43
CA PRO A 158 9.28 7.40 21.54
C PRO A 158 8.11 8.34 21.20
N ASP A 159 8.27 9.16 20.16
CA ASP A 159 7.31 10.14 19.65
C ASP A 159 6.36 9.58 18.58
N LEU A 160 6.55 8.31 18.17
CA LEU A 160 5.83 7.71 17.06
C LEU A 160 4.87 6.60 17.49
N THR A 161 3.63 6.66 17.01
CA THR A 161 2.64 5.60 17.21
C THR A 161 2.28 4.92 15.89
N TYR A 162 2.28 3.59 15.86
CA TYR A 162 1.68 2.84 14.75
C TYR A 162 0.18 2.69 14.96
N TRP A 163 -0.62 3.23 14.05
CA TRP A 163 -2.07 3.09 14.05
C TRP A 163 -2.49 1.86 13.24
N ASP A 164 -2.79 0.77 13.94
CA ASP A 164 -3.14 -0.54 13.37
C ASP A 164 -4.62 -0.66 12.95
N TYR A 165 -5.20 0.44 12.47
CA TYR A 165 -6.60 0.49 12.04
C TYR A 165 -6.91 -0.54 10.97
N ASN A 166 -8.00 -1.29 11.17
CA ASN A 166 -8.42 -2.32 10.24
C ASN A 166 -9.29 -1.73 9.12
N TRP A 167 -8.64 -1.30 8.04
CA TRP A 167 -9.27 -0.77 6.83
C TRP A 167 -10.21 -1.73 6.09
N ARG A 168 -10.24 -3.03 6.46
CA ARG A 168 -11.15 -4.01 5.83
C ARG A 168 -12.57 -3.91 6.40
N LYS A 169 -12.70 -3.49 7.66
CA LYS A 169 -13.98 -3.41 8.38
C LYS A 169 -14.84 -2.26 7.84
N GLY A 170 -16.13 -2.27 8.16
CA GLY A 170 -17.06 -1.21 7.76
C GLY A 170 -17.23 -1.06 6.24
N GLY A 171 -16.98 -2.11 5.47
CA GLY A 171 -17.12 -2.10 4.00
C GLY A 171 -15.87 -1.67 3.23
N GLY A 172 -14.75 -1.33 3.89
CA GLY A 172 -13.58 -0.77 3.20
C GLY A 172 -12.99 -1.67 2.10
N SER A 173 -13.06 -2.99 2.25
CA SER A 173 -12.62 -3.93 1.19
C SER A 173 -13.48 -3.84 -0.08
N GLN A 174 -14.79 -3.64 0.07
CA GLN A 174 -15.73 -3.51 -1.04
C GLN A 174 -15.55 -2.15 -1.73
N ARG A 175 -15.41 -1.10 -0.91
CA ARG A 175 -15.12 0.26 -1.35
C ARG A 175 -13.82 0.37 -2.14
N MET A 176 -12.78 -0.35 -1.72
CA MET A 176 -11.52 -0.46 -2.46
C MET A 176 -11.74 -0.95 -3.90
N ILE A 177 -12.60 -1.97 -4.09
CA ILE A 177 -12.92 -2.50 -5.41
C ILE A 177 -13.75 -1.51 -6.22
N GLU A 178 -14.73 -0.84 -5.60
CA GLU A 178 -15.56 0.19 -6.25
C GLU A 178 -14.72 1.37 -6.74
N ILE A 179 -13.82 1.89 -5.90
CA ILE A 179 -12.89 2.96 -6.27
C ILE A 179 -11.95 2.46 -7.36
N SER A 180 -11.41 1.25 -7.24
CA SER A 180 -10.51 0.72 -8.27
C SER A 180 -11.18 0.62 -9.64
N LYS A 181 -12.46 0.21 -9.71
CA LYS A 181 -13.24 0.18 -10.96
C LYS A 181 -13.55 1.59 -11.47
N ARG A 182 -13.95 2.50 -10.57
CA ARG A 182 -14.26 3.90 -10.92
C ARG A 182 -13.05 4.62 -11.51
N GLU A 183 -11.89 4.42 -10.90
CA GLU A 183 -10.64 5.06 -11.31
C GLU A 183 -9.91 4.26 -12.40
N GLN A 184 -10.42 3.09 -12.77
CA GLN A 184 -9.80 2.16 -13.69
C GLN A 184 -8.34 1.87 -13.34
N PHE A 185 -8.07 1.60 -12.06
CA PHE A 185 -6.71 1.32 -11.61
C PHE A 185 -6.15 0.05 -12.24
N TYR A 186 -4.84 -0.01 -12.35
CA TYR A 186 -4.09 -1.18 -12.79
C TYR A 186 -4.32 -2.36 -11.84
N GLN A 187 -4.81 -3.46 -12.41
CA GLN A 187 -5.12 -4.67 -11.69
C GLN A 187 -3.86 -5.51 -11.49
N GLN A 188 -3.25 -5.32 -10.32
CA GLN A 188 -2.06 -6.06 -9.91
C GLN A 188 -2.38 -7.55 -9.73
N GLU A 189 -1.61 -8.39 -10.43
CA GLU A 189 -1.82 -9.83 -10.45
C GLU A 189 -0.92 -10.62 -9.49
N TYR A 190 -0.03 -9.93 -8.76
CA TYR A 190 0.95 -10.48 -7.81
C TYR A 190 1.35 -9.44 -6.75
N CYS A 191 1.98 -9.88 -5.66
CA CYS A 191 2.33 -9.00 -4.53
C CYS A 191 3.25 -7.83 -4.94
N GLY A 192 4.19 -8.09 -5.84
CA GLY A 192 5.08 -7.08 -6.42
C GLY A 192 6.53 -7.54 -6.52
N CYS A 193 7.00 -8.46 -5.67
CA CYS A 193 8.38 -8.92 -5.74
C CYS A 193 8.62 -9.98 -6.82
N ALA A 194 9.88 -10.09 -7.25
CA ALA A 194 10.33 -11.06 -8.25
C ALA A 194 9.90 -12.50 -7.90
N TYR A 195 9.95 -12.88 -6.62
CA TYR A 195 9.54 -14.22 -6.18
C TYR A 195 8.03 -14.42 -6.25
N SER A 196 7.22 -13.42 -5.86
CA SER A 196 5.76 -13.51 -6.03
C SER A 196 5.33 -13.56 -7.50
N LEU A 197 6.09 -12.88 -8.39
CA LEU A 197 5.88 -12.96 -9.84
C LEU A 197 6.23 -14.36 -10.37
N ARG A 198 7.38 -14.90 -9.98
CA ARG A 198 7.81 -16.28 -10.31
C ARG A 198 6.75 -17.29 -9.91
N ASP A 199 6.30 -17.25 -8.66
CA ASP A 199 5.39 -18.23 -8.09
C ASP A 199 4.00 -18.13 -8.73
N SER A 200 3.50 -16.90 -8.94
CA SER A 200 2.23 -16.66 -9.65
C SER A 200 2.28 -17.18 -11.09
N ASN A 201 3.40 -16.98 -11.80
CA ASN A 201 3.57 -17.48 -13.17
C ASN A 201 3.83 -18.99 -13.25
N ALA A 202 4.40 -19.61 -12.22
CA ALA A 202 4.51 -21.06 -12.12
C ALA A 202 3.11 -21.69 -11.96
N TRP A 203 2.33 -21.20 -10.99
CA TRP A 203 0.95 -21.65 -10.77
C TRP A 203 0.08 -21.46 -12.02
N ARG A 204 0.18 -20.32 -12.70
CA ARG A 204 -0.53 -20.07 -13.97
C ARG A 204 -0.22 -21.12 -15.02
N ARG A 205 1.07 -21.43 -15.25
CA ARG A 205 1.49 -22.44 -16.22
C ARG A 205 0.97 -23.83 -15.88
N GLU A 206 1.04 -24.23 -14.62
CA GLU A 206 0.50 -25.52 -14.15
C GLU A 206 -1.02 -25.66 -14.38
N HIS A 207 -1.74 -24.53 -14.40
CA HIS A 207 -3.19 -24.48 -14.59
C HIS A 207 -3.60 -24.03 -16.01
N GLY A 208 -2.69 -24.07 -16.98
CA GLY A 208 -2.98 -23.73 -18.37
C GLY A 208 -3.35 -22.27 -18.62
N ARG A 209 -2.93 -21.35 -17.74
CA ARG A 209 -3.18 -19.90 -17.84
C ARG A 209 -1.95 -19.17 -18.36
N GLU A 210 -2.17 -18.10 -19.12
CA GLU A 210 -1.09 -17.21 -19.56
C GLU A 210 -0.37 -16.55 -18.39
N THR A 211 0.94 -16.37 -18.53
CA THR A 211 1.76 -15.62 -17.58
C THR A 211 1.32 -14.15 -17.49
N ILE A 212 1.60 -13.50 -16.36
CA ILE A 212 1.28 -12.10 -16.08
C ILE A 212 1.92 -11.19 -17.14
N LYS A 213 1.09 -10.35 -17.78
CA LYS A 213 1.51 -9.28 -18.70
C LYS A 213 1.36 -7.94 -17.97
N ILE A 214 2.48 -7.26 -17.76
CA ILE A 214 2.51 -6.03 -16.96
C ILE A 214 1.92 -4.86 -17.73
N GLY A 215 0.96 -4.18 -17.10
CA GLY A 215 0.30 -2.99 -17.64
C GLY A 215 -0.79 -3.30 -18.67
N THR A 216 -1.43 -4.48 -18.60
CA THR A 216 -2.52 -4.83 -19.54
C THR A 216 -3.89 -4.90 -18.90
N LYS A 217 -4.00 -5.24 -17.60
CA LYS A 217 -5.30 -5.40 -16.93
C LYS A 217 -5.63 -4.22 -16.05
N TYR A 218 -6.84 -3.71 -16.18
CA TYR A 218 -7.34 -2.57 -15.42
C TYR A 218 -8.73 -2.88 -14.89
N TYR A 219 -9.02 -2.44 -13.67
CA TYR A 219 -10.32 -2.65 -13.06
C TYR A 219 -11.42 -1.95 -13.86
N GLY A 220 -12.53 -2.65 -14.13
CA GLY A 220 -13.68 -2.04 -14.82
C GLY A 220 -13.47 -1.84 -16.33
N VAL A 221 -12.36 -2.29 -16.89
CA VAL A 221 -12.15 -2.45 -18.32
C VAL A 221 -12.35 -3.95 -18.62
N GLU A 222 -13.34 -4.30 -19.41
CA GLU A 222 -13.46 -5.67 -19.91
C GLU A 222 -12.33 -5.90 -20.91
N ASP A 223 -11.67 -7.06 -20.83
CA ASP A 223 -10.77 -7.50 -21.89
C ASP A 223 -11.64 -7.58 -23.17
N GLU A 224 -11.35 -6.77 -24.19
CA GLU A 224 -11.96 -6.96 -25.51
C GLU A 224 -11.61 -8.39 -25.95
N ALA A 225 -12.58 -9.29 -25.85
CA ALA A 225 -12.47 -10.69 -26.23
C ALA A 225 -12.53 -10.85 -27.75
#